data_AF-A0A6H9RV38-F1
#
_entry.id   AF-A0A6H9RV38-F1
#
_cell.length_a   1.000
_cell.length_b   1.000
_cell.length_c   1.000
_cell.angle_alpha   90.00
_cell.angle_beta   90.00
_cell.angle_gamma   90.00
#
_symmetry.space_group_name_H-M   'P 1'
#
loop_
_entity.id
_entity.type
_entity.pdbx_description
1 polymer ?
#
loop_
_entity_poly.entity_id
_entity_poly.type
_entity_poly.pdbx_seq_one_letter_code
_entity_poly.pdbx_strand_id
1 'polypeptide(L)'
;MPHAFFNEMYDAKGDCRPHYQAFSRWLADTPLELLEQRRREADLLFHRAGITFTLYGDEQGTERLIPFDIIPRSIKASEWQMVERGCIQRVQALNMFLADIYHGQHILKEGIIPPEQVLANEGYQIAMQGLNLHRGIYAHIAGVDLVRDGDGSYYVLEDNLRTP
;
A
#
# COMPACT_ATOMS: atom_id res chain seq x y z
N MET A 1 16.44 -11.88 -23.19
CA MET A 1 15.47 -12.59 -22.33
C MET A 1 14.50 -11.54 -21.85
N PRO A 2 13.20 -11.57 -22.20
CA PRO A 2 12.26 -10.62 -21.63
C PRO A 2 12.19 -10.92 -20.13
N HIS A 3 12.35 -9.89 -19.29
CA HIS A 3 12.26 -10.04 -17.84
C HIS A 3 10.88 -10.65 -17.53
N ALA A 4 10.87 -11.92 -17.10
CA ALA A 4 9.66 -12.60 -16.69
C ALA A 4 9.22 -11.96 -15.37
N PHE A 5 8.18 -11.14 -15.41
CA PHE A 5 7.60 -10.53 -14.21
C PHE A 5 7.07 -11.62 -13.28
N PHE A 6 7.11 -11.37 -11.97
CA PHE A 6 6.57 -12.31 -10.99
C PHE A 6 5.05 -12.41 -11.15
N ASN A 7 4.55 -13.60 -11.52
CA ASN A 7 3.12 -13.88 -11.53
C ASN A 7 2.68 -14.53 -10.21
N GLU A 8 1.58 -14.02 -9.67
CA GLU A 8 1.02 -14.44 -8.38
C GLU A 8 0.31 -15.79 -8.45
N MET A 9 -0.28 -16.10 -9.60
CA MET A 9 -1.07 -17.31 -9.80
C MET A 9 -0.22 -18.45 -10.37
N TYR A 10 0.71 -18.14 -11.29
CA TYR A 10 1.55 -19.10 -12.00
C TYR A 10 3.02 -18.93 -11.64
N ASP A 11 3.77 -20.03 -11.61
CA ASP A 11 5.22 -20.00 -11.45
C ASP A 11 5.96 -19.84 -12.80
N ALA A 12 7.30 -19.84 -12.75
CA ALA A 12 8.13 -19.68 -13.94
C ALA A 12 8.01 -20.81 -14.98
N LYS A 13 7.42 -21.96 -14.60
CA LYS A 13 7.13 -23.08 -15.50
C LYS A 13 5.71 -23.02 -16.07
N GLY A 14 4.89 -22.08 -15.59
CA GLY A 14 3.47 -21.97 -15.93
C GLY A 14 2.56 -22.80 -15.03
N ASP A 15 3.09 -23.43 -13.98
CA ASP A 15 2.29 -24.24 -13.06
C ASP A 15 1.53 -23.33 -12.07
N CYS A 16 0.27 -23.66 -11.81
CA CYS A 16 -0.52 -22.90 -10.83
C CYS A 16 0.01 -23.13 -9.41
N ARG A 17 0.34 -22.03 -8.74
CA ARG A 17 0.90 -22.05 -7.38
C ARG A 17 -0.11 -22.61 -6.38
N PRO A 18 0.32 -23.39 -5.37
CA PRO A 18 -0.58 -24.12 -4.46
C PRO A 18 -1.72 -23.29 -3.86
N HIS A 19 -1.42 -22.11 -3.34
CA HIS A 19 -2.41 -21.21 -2.72
C HIS A 19 -3.48 -20.67 -3.69
N TYR A 20 -3.23 -20.70 -5.00
CA TYR A 20 -4.19 -20.30 -6.03
C TYR A 20 -4.98 -21.48 -6.62
N GLN A 21 -4.61 -22.74 -6.36
CA GLN A 21 -5.19 -23.91 -7.04
C GLN A 21 -6.71 -24.06 -6.82
N ALA A 22 -7.22 -23.74 -5.63
CA ALA A 22 -8.65 -23.77 -5.37
C ALA A 22 -9.39 -22.72 -6.20
N PHE A 23 -8.86 -21.50 -6.23
CA PHE A 23 -9.41 -20.41 -7.05
C PHE A 23 -9.29 -20.70 -8.55
N SER A 24 -8.16 -21.25 -9.00
CA SER A 24 -7.94 -21.63 -10.40
C SER A 24 -8.94 -22.66 -10.88
N ARG A 25 -9.24 -23.68 -10.06
CA ARG A 25 -10.25 -24.69 -10.38
C ARG A 25 -11.64 -24.07 -10.45
N TRP A 26 -12.01 -23.29 -9.42
CA TRP A 26 -13.28 -22.58 -9.41
C TRP A 26 -13.43 -21.68 -10.65
N LEU A 27 -12.39 -20.94 -11.03
CA LEU A 27 -12.41 -20.06 -12.19
C LEU A 27 -12.57 -20.85 -13.51
N ALA A 28 -11.89 -21.99 -13.64
CA ALA A 28 -12.01 -22.86 -14.81
C ALA A 28 -13.39 -23.52 -14.93
N ASP A 29 -14.02 -23.85 -13.80
CA ASP A 29 -15.35 -24.47 -13.73
C ASP A 29 -16.49 -23.43 -13.82
N THR A 30 -16.18 -22.14 -13.72
CA THR A 30 -17.19 -21.07 -13.71
C THR A 30 -17.54 -20.63 -15.14
N PRO A 31 -18.82 -20.67 -15.55
CA PRO A 31 -19.26 -20.16 -16.84
C PRO A 31 -18.94 -18.67 -17.01
N LEU A 32 -18.54 -18.27 -18.23
CA LEU A 32 -18.19 -16.89 -18.53
C LEU A 32 -19.35 -15.93 -18.26
N GLU A 33 -20.59 -16.37 -18.53
CA GLU A 33 -21.80 -15.58 -18.31
C GLU A 33 -21.98 -15.24 -16.82
N LEU A 34 -21.59 -16.16 -15.92
CA LEU A 34 -21.63 -15.92 -14.49
C LEU A 34 -20.56 -14.90 -14.07
N LEU A 35 -19.35 -14.97 -14.63
CA LEU A 35 -18.30 -13.97 -14.36
C LEU A 35 -18.71 -12.58 -14.83
N GLU A 36 -19.32 -12.47 -16.02
CA GLU A 36 -19.84 -11.21 -16.55
C GLU A 36 -21.00 -10.66 -15.72
N GLN A 37 -21.86 -11.54 -15.21
CA GLN A 37 -22.89 -11.15 -14.25
C GLN A 37 -22.27 -10.61 -12.96
N ARG A 38 -21.29 -11.30 -12.38
CA ARG A 38 -20.60 -10.85 -11.16
C ARG A 38 -19.88 -9.52 -11.33
N ARG A 39 -19.24 -9.29 -12.49
CA ARG A 39 -18.64 -8.00 -12.82
C ARG A 39 -19.69 -6.89 -12.84
N ARG A 40 -20.82 -7.09 -13.53
CA ARG A 40 -21.93 -6.11 -13.57
C ARG A 40 -22.52 -5.85 -12.19
N GLU A 41 -22.67 -6.88 -11.37
CA GLU A 41 -23.14 -6.75 -9.98
C GLU A 41 -22.15 -5.92 -9.14
N ALA A 42 -20.85 -6.17 -9.28
CA ALA A 42 -19.82 -5.40 -8.60
C ALA A 42 -19.82 -3.93 -9.05
N ASP A 43 -19.90 -3.65 -10.35
CA ASP A 43 -19.98 -2.29 -10.89
C ASP A 43 -21.19 -1.53 -10.31
N LEU A 44 -22.35 -2.18 -10.26
CA LEU A 44 -23.57 -1.61 -9.67
C LEU A 44 -23.44 -1.37 -8.17
N LEU A 45 -22.76 -2.26 -7.43
CA LEU A 45 -22.50 -2.09 -6.00
C LEU A 45 -21.57 -0.89 -5.75
N PHE A 46 -20.49 -0.76 -6.51
CA PHE A 46 -19.56 0.37 -6.42
C PHE A 46 -20.26 1.69 -6.74
N HIS A 47 -21.11 1.71 -7.78
CA HIS A 47 -21.91 2.87 -8.12
C HIS A 47 -22.92 3.24 -7.01
N ARG A 48 -23.61 2.25 -6.43
CA ARG A 48 -24.57 2.51 -5.34
C ARG A 48 -23.90 2.96 -4.05
N ALA A 49 -22.71 2.44 -3.77
CA ALA A 49 -21.92 2.81 -2.61
C ALA A 49 -21.25 4.19 -2.76
N GLY A 50 -21.32 4.82 -3.95
CA GLY A 50 -20.67 6.10 -4.21
C GLY A 50 -19.14 5.99 -4.19
N ILE A 51 -18.59 4.82 -4.52
CA ILE A 51 -17.14 4.61 -4.58
C ILE A 51 -16.66 5.16 -5.93
N THR A 52 -16.56 6.48 -5.99
CA THR A 52 -16.07 7.25 -7.16
C THR A 52 -14.69 7.82 -6.85
N PHE A 53 -13.93 8.11 -7.90
CA PHE A 53 -12.70 8.89 -7.82
C PHE A 53 -12.80 10.10 -8.73
N THR A 54 -12.19 11.20 -8.29
CA THR A 54 -12.14 12.45 -9.05
C THR A 54 -10.87 12.45 -9.90
N LEU A 55 -11.02 12.56 -11.22
CA LEU A 55 -9.90 12.84 -12.11
C LEU A 55 -9.57 14.34 -12.02
N TYR A 56 -8.42 14.68 -11.43
CA TYR A 56 -7.88 16.02 -11.53
C TYR A 56 -7.34 16.25 -12.95
N GLY A 57 -8.11 16.95 -13.79
CA GLY A 57 -7.66 17.29 -15.15
C GLY A 57 -8.76 17.68 -16.15
N ASP A 58 -10.00 17.25 -15.94
CA ASP A 58 -11.15 17.70 -16.76
C ASP A 58 -11.88 18.83 -16.01
N GLU A 59 -12.10 19.96 -16.69
CA GLU A 59 -12.82 21.16 -16.19
C GLU A 59 -14.27 20.87 -15.71
N GLN A 60 -14.74 19.63 -15.81
CA GLN A 60 -16.09 19.20 -15.44
C GLN A 60 -16.18 18.30 -14.21
N GLY A 61 -15.08 18.00 -13.49
CA GLY A 61 -15.16 17.22 -12.24
C GLY A 61 -15.93 15.91 -12.42
N THR A 62 -15.69 15.22 -13.53
CA THR A 62 -16.45 14.01 -13.87
C THR A 62 -16.01 12.88 -12.94
N GLU A 63 -16.81 12.61 -11.92
CA GLU A 63 -16.67 11.43 -11.07
C GLU A 63 -16.69 10.16 -11.93
N ARG A 64 -15.67 9.31 -11.79
CA ARG A 64 -15.65 7.98 -12.41
C ARG A 64 -15.68 6.91 -11.33
N LEU A 65 -16.32 5.79 -11.62
CA LEU A 65 -16.26 4.62 -10.75
C LEU A 65 -14.83 4.11 -10.68
N ILE A 66 -14.37 3.78 -9.48
CA ILE A 66 -13.09 3.07 -9.31
C ILE A 66 -13.23 1.71 -10.01
N PRO A 67 -12.37 1.39 -11.01
CA PRO A 67 -12.39 0.08 -11.64
C PRO A 67 -12.16 -1.01 -10.60
N PHE A 68 -13.03 -2.02 -10.58
CA PHE A 68 -12.94 -3.13 -9.65
C PHE A 68 -12.67 -4.44 -10.40
N ASP A 69 -11.70 -5.21 -9.92
CA ASP A 69 -11.40 -6.54 -10.42
C ASP A 69 -12.00 -7.61 -9.48
N ILE A 70 -12.76 -8.54 -10.05
CA ILE A 70 -13.35 -9.66 -9.30
C ILE A 70 -12.34 -10.77 -9.00
N ILE A 71 -11.15 -10.73 -9.60
CA ILE A 71 -10.07 -11.68 -9.37
C ILE A 71 -9.24 -11.21 -8.16
N PRO A 72 -9.22 -11.98 -7.06
CA PRO A 72 -8.54 -11.55 -5.85
C PRO A 72 -7.02 -11.69 -5.97
N ARG A 73 -6.32 -10.76 -5.31
CA ARG A 73 -4.90 -10.90 -4.96
C ARG A 73 -4.77 -11.76 -3.69
N SER A 74 -4.59 -13.06 -3.86
CA SER A 74 -4.36 -13.98 -2.74
C SER A 74 -2.94 -13.81 -2.21
N ILE A 75 -2.81 -13.69 -0.89
CA ILE A 75 -1.51 -13.58 -0.19
C ILE A 75 -1.42 -14.77 0.78
N LYS A 76 -0.31 -15.50 0.79
CA LYS A 76 -0.14 -16.61 1.74
C LYS A 76 -0.03 -16.06 3.15
N ALA A 77 -0.56 -16.80 4.13
CA ALA A 77 -0.46 -16.41 5.54
C ALA A 77 0.99 -16.16 6.00
N SER A 78 1.95 -16.97 5.56
CA SER A 78 3.37 -16.77 5.87
C SER A 78 3.97 -15.51 5.23
N GLU A 79 3.51 -15.14 4.04
CA GLU A 79 3.94 -13.91 3.37
C GLU A 79 3.34 -12.70 4.08
N TRP A 80 2.05 -12.76 4.44
CA TRP A 80 1.38 -11.71 5.21
C TRP A 80 2.03 -11.47 6.57
N GLN A 81 2.40 -12.53 7.31
CA GLN A 81 3.11 -12.41 8.59
C GLN A 81 4.48 -11.72 8.46
N MET A 82 5.14 -11.82 7.30
CA MET A 82 6.36 -11.06 7.03
C MET A 82 5.99 -9.58 6.81
N VAL A 83 5.06 -9.33 5.88
CA VAL A 83 4.62 -7.98 5.51
C VAL A 83 4.13 -7.20 6.72
N GLU A 84 3.24 -7.79 7.51
CA GLU A 84 2.68 -7.20 8.73
C GLU A 84 3.78 -6.79 9.71
N ARG A 85 4.72 -7.69 10.03
CA ARG A 85 5.84 -7.38 10.92
C ARG A 85 6.72 -6.26 10.37
N GLY A 86 6.99 -6.27 9.06
CA GLY A 86 7.77 -5.24 8.39
C GLY A 86 7.09 -3.86 8.46
N CYS A 87 5.78 -3.81 8.18
CA CYS A 87 4.99 -2.58 8.27
C CYS A 87 4.94 -2.04 9.71
N ILE A 88 4.71 -2.90 10.71
CA ILE A 88 4.72 -2.50 12.13
C ILE A 88 6.08 -1.92 12.52
N GLN A 89 7.18 -2.63 12.19
CA GLN A 89 8.53 -2.17 12.47
C GLN A 89 8.81 -0.81 11.82
N ARG A 90 8.43 -0.65 10.54
CA ARG A 90 8.64 0.59 9.78
C ARG A 90 7.87 1.76 10.39
N VAL A 91 6.58 1.59 10.67
CA VAL A 91 5.73 2.65 11.26
C VAL A 91 6.18 3.02 12.67
N GLN A 92 6.69 2.06 13.45
CA GLN A 92 7.32 2.34 14.75
C GLN A 92 8.57 3.22 14.58
N ALA A 93 9.46 2.85 13.66
CA ALA A 93 10.67 3.63 13.38
C ALA A 93 10.34 5.05 12.88
N LEU A 94 9.32 5.20 12.02
CA LEU A 94 8.87 6.51 11.53
C LEU A 94 8.30 7.38 12.65
N ASN A 95 7.52 6.82 13.58
CA ASN A 95 7.05 7.56 14.74
C ASN A 95 8.20 7.98 15.67
N MET A 96 9.18 7.10 15.90
CA MET A 96 10.39 7.43 16.67
C MET A 96 11.22 8.51 15.99
N PHE A 97 11.35 8.46 14.66
CA PHE A 97 12.03 9.48 13.87
C PHE A 97 11.34 10.84 14.04
N LEU A 98 10.02 10.91 13.86
CA LEU A 98 9.26 12.15 14.05
C LEU A 98 9.40 12.70 15.48
N ALA A 99 9.33 11.82 16.48
CA ALA A 99 9.56 12.20 17.88
C ALA A 99 10.96 12.79 18.09
N ASP A 100 11.99 12.15 17.54
CA ASP A 100 13.37 12.63 17.65
C ASP A 100 13.56 13.99 16.96
N ILE A 101 13.09 14.14 15.72
CA ILE A 101 13.23 15.38 14.93
C ILE A 101 12.62 16.59 15.64
N TYR A 102 11.46 16.42 16.28
CA TYR A 102 10.81 17.51 17.01
C TYR A 102 11.31 17.67 18.45
N HIS A 103 12.28 16.88 18.90
CA HIS A 103 12.84 16.93 20.25
C HIS A 103 14.38 16.88 20.25
N GLY A 104 14.95 15.70 20.51
CA GLY A 104 16.37 15.49 20.78
C GLY A 104 17.26 15.66 19.56
N GLN A 105 16.72 15.48 18.35
CA GLN A 105 17.41 15.52 17.07
C GLN A 105 18.69 14.68 17.07
N HIS A 106 18.67 13.54 17.74
CA HIS A 106 19.80 12.63 17.90
C HIS A 106 20.27 12.13 16.53
N ILE A 107 19.35 11.71 15.66
CA ILE A 107 19.66 11.19 14.32
C ILE A 107 20.38 12.23 13.44
N LEU A 108 20.12 13.52 13.68
CA LEU A 108 20.79 14.63 13.00
C LEU A 108 22.16 14.93 13.62
N LYS A 109 22.22 15.00 14.96
CA LYS A 109 23.46 15.28 15.71
C LYS A 109 24.52 14.21 15.52
N GLU A 110 24.10 12.96 15.33
CA GLU A 110 24.97 11.81 15.05
C GLU A 110 25.35 11.70 13.57
N GLY A 111 24.80 12.54 12.70
CA GLY A 111 25.15 12.59 11.27
C GLY A 111 24.60 11.43 10.44
N ILE A 112 23.62 10.67 10.96
CA ILE A 112 22.99 9.56 10.21
C ILE A 112 22.10 10.13 9.10
N ILE A 113 21.38 11.23 9.37
CA ILE A 113 20.61 11.98 8.37
C ILE A 113 21.15 13.42 8.33
N PRO A 114 21.46 13.96 7.13
CA PRO A 114 21.87 15.35 6.99
C PRO A 114 20.77 16.33 7.46
N PRO A 115 21.06 17.28 8.36
CA PRO A 115 20.06 18.21 8.89
C PRO A 115 19.28 18.97 7.82
N GLU A 116 19.93 19.36 6.73
CA GLU A 116 19.34 20.10 5.62
C GLU A 116 18.24 19.33 4.88
N GLN A 117 18.28 17.99 4.87
CA GLN A 117 17.23 17.17 4.25
C GLN A 117 15.92 17.21 5.04
N VAL A 118 16.01 17.54 6.34
CA VAL A 118 14.85 17.55 7.25
C VAL A 118 14.44 18.98 7.57
N LEU A 119 15.35 19.79 8.11
CA LEU A 119 15.02 21.11 8.68
C LEU A 119 14.71 22.17 7.62
N ALA A 120 15.16 21.98 6.37
CA ALA A 120 14.81 22.85 5.24
C ALA A 120 13.63 22.30 4.41
N ASN A 121 13.09 21.13 4.77
CA ASN A 121 11.97 20.52 4.05
C ASN A 121 10.66 21.27 4.36
N GLU A 122 9.84 21.52 3.35
CA GLU A 122 8.53 22.17 3.51
C GLU A 122 7.56 21.41 4.44
N GLY A 123 7.75 20.10 4.57
CA GLY A 123 6.98 19.24 5.47
C GLY A 123 7.37 19.40 6.95
N TYR A 124 8.53 19.99 7.26
CA TYR A 124 8.95 20.22 8.63
C TYR A 124 8.18 21.40 9.24
N GLN A 125 7.54 21.16 10.38
CA GLN A 125 6.70 22.15 11.05
C GLN A 125 7.34 22.63 12.34
N ILE A 126 7.98 23.80 12.32
CA ILE A 126 8.65 24.37 13.51
C ILE A 126 7.73 24.51 14.73
N ALA A 127 6.42 24.67 14.51
CA ALA A 127 5.41 24.75 15.57
C ALA A 127 5.28 23.44 16.40
N MET A 128 5.76 22.31 15.87
CA MET A 128 5.75 21.02 16.56
C MET A 128 6.96 20.83 17.48
N GLN A 129 7.96 21.72 17.42
CA GLN A 129 9.19 21.58 18.20
C GLN A 129 8.91 21.63 19.71
N GLY A 130 9.33 20.58 20.42
CA GLY A 130 9.13 20.44 21.87
C GLY A 130 7.69 20.13 22.29
N LEU A 131 6.78 19.91 21.34
CA LEU A 131 5.39 19.57 21.64
C LEU A 131 5.27 18.09 22.03
N ASN A 132 4.87 17.85 23.27
CA ASN A 132 4.58 16.50 23.74
C ASN A 132 3.19 16.03 23.26
N LEU A 133 3.17 15.13 22.28
CA LEU A 133 1.94 14.50 21.81
C LEU A 133 1.48 13.39 22.76
N HIS A 134 0.17 13.14 22.78
CA HIS A 134 -0.40 12.04 23.56
C HIS A 134 0.25 10.72 23.14
N ARG A 135 0.83 10.00 24.11
CA ARG A 135 1.54 8.72 23.91
C ARG A 135 2.72 8.78 22.94
N GLY A 136 3.18 9.98 22.54
CA GLY A 136 4.28 10.16 21.60
C GLY A 136 3.98 9.63 20.18
N ILE A 137 2.70 9.58 19.79
CA ILE A 137 2.29 9.08 18.46
C ILE A 137 2.07 10.27 17.53
N TYR A 138 2.76 10.27 16.40
CA TYR A 138 2.63 11.27 15.34
C TYR A 138 1.72 10.74 14.22
N ALA A 139 2.12 9.63 13.61
CA ALA A 139 1.33 8.95 12.58
C ALA A 139 0.45 7.88 13.25
N HIS A 140 -0.79 8.25 13.56
CA HIS A 140 -1.78 7.37 14.18
C HIS A 140 -2.31 6.31 13.21
N ILE A 141 -2.41 6.69 11.94
CA ILE A 141 -2.75 5.84 10.81
C ILE A 141 -1.64 6.06 9.78
N ALA A 142 -1.14 4.97 9.20
CA ALA A 142 -0.09 5.00 8.20
C ALA A 142 -0.46 4.04 7.06
N GLY A 143 -0.45 4.54 5.83
CA GLY A 143 -0.46 3.71 4.64
C GLY A 143 0.98 3.35 4.23
N VAL A 144 1.23 2.11 3.86
CA VAL A 144 2.52 1.66 3.34
C VAL A 144 2.27 1.00 1.99
N ASP A 145 2.72 1.66 0.93
CA ASP A 145 2.50 1.20 -0.43
C ASP A 145 3.57 0.17 -0.79
N LEU A 146 3.13 -1.05 -1.06
CA LEU A 146 4.00 -2.19 -1.30
C LEU A 146 3.90 -2.65 -2.75
N VAL A 147 5.06 -2.97 -3.33
CA VAL A 147 5.15 -3.69 -4.60
C VAL A 147 5.87 -5.01 -4.42
N ARG A 148 5.58 -5.95 -5.32
CA ARG A 148 6.30 -7.20 -5.44
C ARG A 148 7.12 -7.16 -6.72
N ASP A 149 8.44 -7.24 -6.60
CA ASP A 149 9.35 -7.18 -7.76
C ASP A 149 9.45 -8.56 -8.45
N GLY A 150 10.16 -8.62 -9.58
CA GLY A 150 10.36 -9.85 -10.37
C GLY A 150 11.03 -10.99 -9.61
N ASP A 151 11.79 -10.69 -8.56
CA ASP A 151 12.37 -11.68 -7.64
C ASP A 151 11.33 -12.29 -6.66
N GLY A 152 10.12 -11.74 -6.61
CA GLY A 152 9.06 -12.15 -5.70
C GLY A 152 9.15 -11.55 -4.30
N SER A 153 10.08 -10.63 -4.06
CA SER A 153 10.26 -9.91 -2.79
C SER A 153 9.36 -8.68 -2.72
N TYR A 154 8.98 -8.29 -1.50
CA TYR A 154 8.19 -7.08 -1.25
C TYR A 154 9.10 -5.87 -0.98
N TYR A 155 8.75 -4.74 -1.58
CA TYR A 155 9.45 -3.46 -1.42
C TYR A 155 8.44 -2.36 -1.09
N VAL A 156 8.85 -1.41 -0.25
CA VAL A 156 8.07 -0.20 0.02
C VAL A 156 8.36 0.82 -1.08
N LEU A 157 7.31 1.32 -1.73
CA LEU A 157 7.41 2.47 -2.65
C LEU A 157 7.24 3.79 -1.91
N GLU A 158 6.25 3.87 -1.03
CA GLU A 158 5.85 5.12 -0.38
C GLU A 158 5.26 4.89 1.00
N ASP A 159 5.44 5.88 1.89
CA ASP A 159 4.82 5.95 3.21
C ASP A 159 3.84 7.13 3.27
N ASN A 160 2.57 6.84 3.54
CA ASN A 160 1.50 7.82 3.63
C ASN A 160 1.18 8.10 5.10
N LEU A 161 1.75 9.18 5.66
CA LEU A 161 1.65 9.53 7.09
C LEU A 161 0.79 10.78 7.39
N ARG A 162 0.23 11.42 6.36
CA ARG A 162 -0.54 12.67 6.50
C ARG A 162 -2.02 12.37 6.75
N THR A 163 -2.74 12.10 5.66
CA THR A 163 -4.16 11.73 5.66
C THR A 163 -4.34 10.52 4.73
N PRO A 164 -3.79 9.35 5.12
CA PRO A 164 -3.91 8.12 4.35
C PRO A 164 -5.35 7.58 4.34
#